data_AF-A0A7W3NGH9-F1
#
_entry.id   AF-A0A7W3NGH9-F1
#
_cell.length_a   1.000
_cell.length_b   1.000
_cell.length_c   1.000
_cell.angle_alpha   90.00
_cell.angle_beta   90.00
_cell.angle_gamma   90.00
#
_symmetry.space_group_name_H-M   'P 1'
#
loop_
_entity.id
_entity.type
_entity.pdbx_description
1 polymer ?
#
loop_
_entity_poly.entity_id
_entity_poly.type
_entity_poly.pdbx_seq_one_letter_code
_entity_poly.pdbx_strand_id
1 'polypeptide(L)'
;MLKMKNTMTKTWAHVEWASEKPDVLLLEEFESTADNFVKEEGMISVCAYAADSLSCTLDTTLQQLHQYIMTDHNFFISPFYNG
;
A
#
# COMPACT_ATOMS: atom_id res chain seq x y z
N MET A 1 12.85 11.54 31.90
CA MET A 1 13.14 10.50 30.88
C MET A 1 11.80 9.99 30.36
N LEU A 2 11.34 10.47 29.19
CA LEU A 2 10.11 9.94 28.58
C LEU A 2 10.39 8.48 28.17
N LYS A 3 9.69 7.53 28.79
CA LYS A 3 9.65 6.15 28.29
C LYS A 3 8.90 6.19 26.97
N MET A 4 9.58 6.07 25.84
CA MET A 4 8.94 5.81 24.56
C MET A 4 8.31 4.43 24.65
N LYS A 5 6.98 4.37 24.81
CA LYS A 5 6.23 3.13 24.65
C LYS A 5 6.43 2.68 23.21
N ASN A 6 6.92 1.46 23.01
CA ASN A 6 6.98 0.81 21.71
C ASN A 6 5.56 0.55 21.21
N THR A 7 4.93 1.57 20.66
CA THR A 7 3.53 1.55 20.22
C THR A 7 3.58 1.37 18.72
N MET A 8 3.05 0.25 18.23
CA MET A 8 2.93 -0.02 16.79
C MET A 8 2.25 1.17 16.11
N THR A 9 2.97 1.81 15.19
CA THR A 9 2.45 2.93 14.40
C THR A 9 1.52 2.42 13.32
N LYS A 10 0.38 3.07 13.16
CA LYS A 10 -0.62 2.75 12.14
C LYS A 10 -0.91 4.00 11.32
N THR A 11 -0.77 3.91 10.01
CA THR A 11 -1.00 5.01 9.08
C THR A 11 -2.14 4.68 8.13
N TRP A 12 -2.85 5.73 7.73
CA TRP A 12 -3.89 5.68 6.71
C TRP A 12 -3.57 6.79 5.72
N ALA A 13 -3.40 6.42 4.45
CA ALA A 13 -3.07 7.34 3.38
C ALA A 13 -4.14 7.26 2.29
N HIS A 14 -4.55 8.42 1.78
CA HIS A 14 -5.29 8.51 0.52
C HIS A 14 -4.27 8.82 -0.58
N VAL A 15 -4.11 7.91 -1.54
CA VAL A 15 -3.13 8.06 -2.60
C VAL A 15 -3.77 8.78 -3.78
N GLU A 16 -3.15 9.89 -4.17
CA GLU A 16 -3.55 10.69 -5.32
C GLU A 16 -2.48 10.62 -6.41
N TRP A 17 -2.90 10.74 -7.67
CA TRP A 17 -2.01 10.68 -8.82
C TRP A 17 -1.76 12.07 -9.38
N ALA A 18 -0.51 12.36 -9.72
CA ALA A 18 -0.16 13.59 -10.44
C ALA A 18 -0.57 13.57 -11.93
N SER A 19 -0.92 12.39 -12.47
CA SER A 19 -1.24 12.15 -13.87
C SER A 19 -2.48 11.26 -13.98
N GLU A 20 -3.32 11.51 -14.99
CA GLU A 20 -4.44 10.62 -15.37
C GLU A 20 -3.97 9.22 -15.81
N LYS A 21 -2.69 9.10 -16.19
CA LYS A 21 -2.02 7.84 -16.51
C LYS A 21 -0.79 7.70 -15.62
N PRO A 22 -0.93 7.09 -14.43
CA PRO A 22 0.20 6.81 -13.55
C PRO A 22 1.21 5.88 -14.25
N ASP A 23 2.49 6.14 -14.03
CA ASP A 23 3.58 5.28 -14.51
C ASP A 23 3.69 4.06 -13.59
N VAL A 24 3.50 2.87 -14.15
CA VAL A 24 3.52 1.60 -13.42
C VAL A 24 4.89 1.31 -12.81
N LEU A 25 5.98 1.65 -13.50
CA LEU A 25 7.33 1.36 -13.01
C LEU A 25 7.68 2.28 -11.83
N LEU A 26 7.28 3.55 -11.92
CA LEU A 26 7.45 4.49 -10.81
C LEU A 26 6.59 4.10 -9.60
N LEU A 27 5.37 3.62 -9.84
CA LEU A 27 4.51 3.10 -8.78
C LEU A 27 5.16 1.90 -8.09
N GLU A 28 5.65 0.93 -8.86
CA GLU A 28 6.28 -0.27 -8.34
C GLU A 28 7.51 0.06 -7.47
N GLU A 29 8.36 0.98 -7.93
CA GLU A 29 9.51 1.47 -7.16
C GLU A 29 9.09 2.12 -5.84
N PHE A 30 8.09 3.00 -5.89
CA PHE A 30 7.59 3.71 -4.71
C PHE A 30 6.98 2.76 -3.68
N GLU A 31 6.05 1.91 -4.11
CA GLU A 31 5.32 1.01 -3.21
C GLU A 31 6.23 -0.11 -2.67
N SER A 32 7.21 -0.59 -3.45
CA SER A 32 8.22 -1.52 -2.94
C SER A 32 9.10 -0.88 -1.85
N THR A 33 9.48 0.38 -2.03
CA THR A 33 10.22 1.12 -1.00
C THR A 33 9.37 1.32 0.26
N ALA A 34 8.10 1.67 0.10
CA ALA A 34 7.18 1.88 1.22
C ALA A 34 6.88 0.57 1.98
N ASP A 35 6.64 -0.53 1.28
CA ASP A 35 6.36 -1.83 1.87
C ASP A 35 7.55 -2.35 2.69
N ASN A 36 8.78 -2.22 2.16
CA ASN A 36 10.00 -2.54 2.92
C ASN A 36 10.12 -1.71 4.19
N PHE A 37 9.90 -0.40 4.11
CA PHE A 37 9.96 0.48 5.29
C PHE A 37 8.91 0.10 6.35
N VAL A 38 7.67 -0.16 5.93
CA VAL A 38 6.59 -0.56 6.84
C VAL A 38 6.92 -1.88 7.54
N LYS A 39 7.51 -2.84 6.82
CA LYS A 39 7.96 -4.12 7.38
C LYS A 39 9.10 -3.92 8.40
N GLU A 40 10.13 -3.15 8.03
CA GLU A 40 11.31 -2.91 8.87
C GLU A 40 10.95 -2.20 10.19
N GLU A 41 10.04 -1.24 10.14
CA GLU A 41 9.60 -0.48 11.31
C GLU A 41 8.48 -1.17 12.12
N GLY A 42 8.04 -2.37 11.69
CA GLY A 42 6.93 -3.08 12.35
C GLY A 42 5.63 -2.28 12.36
N MET A 43 5.38 -1.51 11.30
CA MET A 43 4.24 -0.63 11.13
C MET A 43 3.09 -1.33 10.40
N ILE A 44 1.92 -0.69 10.43
CA ILE A 44 0.81 -1.03 9.53
C ILE A 44 0.47 0.24 8.75
N SER A 45 0.49 0.17 7.42
CA SER A 45 0.01 1.24 6.56
C SER A 45 -1.16 0.77 5.71
N VAL A 46 -2.24 1.55 5.70
CA VAL A 46 -3.38 1.34 4.80
C VAL A 46 -3.36 2.43 3.74
N CYS A 47 -3.18 2.04 2.48
CA CYS A 47 -3.22 2.93 1.33
C CYS A 47 -4.56 2.78 0.61
N ALA A 48 -5.31 3.88 0.50
CA ALA A 48 -6.60 3.94 -0.18
C ALA A 48 -6.41 4.58 -1.56
N TYR A 49 -6.77 3.83 -2.60
CA TYR A 49 -6.69 4.25 -4.01
C TYR A 49 -8.10 4.44 -4.57
N ALA A 50 -8.29 5.45 -5.41
CA ALA A 50 -9.56 5.67 -6.09
C ALA A 50 -9.74 4.62 -7.20
N ALA A 51 -10.79 3.80 -7.15
CA ALA A 51 -10.97 2.67 -8.05
C ALA A 51 -11.11 3.07 -9.53
N ASP A 52 -11.67 4.25 -9.79
CA ASP A 52 -11.79 4.85 -11.13
C ASP A 52 -10.44 5.25 -11.74
N SER A 53 -9.41 5.44 -10.91
CA SER A 53 -8.06 5.81 -11.34
C SER A 53 -7.13 4.62 -11.57
N LEU A 54 -7.55 3.40 -11.22
CA LEU A 54 -6.73 2.20 -11.34
C LEU A 54 -6.97 1.48 -12.67
N SER A 55 -5.95 1.46 -13.52
CA SER A 55 -5.90 0.50 -14.64
C SER A 55 -5.69 -0.92 -14.10
N CYS A 56 -6.08 -1.95 -14.88
CA CYS A 56 -5.83 -3.35 -14.50
C CYS A 56 -4.36 -3.65 -14.18
N THR A 57 -3.43 -2.97 -14.87
CA THR A 57 -2.00 -3.13 -14.63
C THR A 57 -1.60 -2.56 -13.26
N LEU A 58 -2.05 -1.35 -12.93
CA LEU A 58 -1.76 -0.72 -11.63
C LEU A 58 -2.36 -1.53 -10.48
N ASP A 59 -3.61 -1.99 -10.64
CA ASP A 59 -4.28 -2.82 -9.63
C ASP A 59 -3.50 -4.12 -9.38
N THR A 60 -3.06 -4.81 -10.45
CA THR A 60 -2.25 -6.03 -10.31
C THR A 60 -0.92 -5.74 -9.61
N THR A 61 -0.22 -4.66 -9.98
CA THR A 61 1.04 -4.25 -9.36
C THR A 61 0.86 -3.94 -7.86
N LEU A 62 -0.18 -3.20 -7.48
CA LEU A 62 -0.50 -2.92 -6.07
C LEU A 62 -0.78 -4.20 -5.29
N GLN A 63 -1.56 -5.12 -5.85
CA GLN A 63 -1.86 -6.39 -5.21
C GLN A 63 -0.63 -7.30 -5.04
N GLN A 64 0.41 -7.12 -5.87
CA GLN A 64 1.68 -7.82 -5.70
C GLN A 64 2.52 -7.30 -4.52
N LEU A 65 2.36 -6.02 -4.20
CA LEU A 65 3.14 -5.31 -3.18
C LEU A 65 2.41 -5.19 -1.84
N HIS A 66 1.08 -5.29 -1.81
CA HIS A 66 0.29 -5.27 -0.58
C HIS A 66 -0.26 -6.64 -0.22
N GLN A 67 0.03 -7.10 1.00
CA GLN A 67 -0.42 -8.39 1.51
C GLN A 67 -1.94 -8.48 1.65
N TYR A 68 -2.61 -7.38 1.98
CA TYR A 68 -4.04 -7.36 2.27
C TYR A 68 -4.77 -6.40 1.34
N ILE A 69 -5.96 -6.82 0.90
CA ILE A 69 -6.88 -6.03 0.10
C ILE A 69 -8.13 -5.78 0.93
N MET A 70 -8.60 -4.53 0.90
CA MET A 70 -9.81 -4.10 1.58
C MET A 70 -10.69 -3.33 0.61
N THR A 71 -11.96 -3.73 0.53
CA THR A 71 -13.02 -3.01 -0.17
C THR A 71 -14.13 -2.66 0.83
N ASP A 72 -15.18 -1.96 0.38
CA ASP A 72 -16.33 -1.62 1.23
C ASP A 72 -17.03 -2.84 1.86
N HIS A 73 -16.81 -4.04 1.31
CA HIS A 73 -17.53 -5.25 1.71
C HIS A 73 -16.63 -6.43 2.06
N ASN A 74 -15.36 -6.40 1.68
CA ASN A 74 -14.46 -7.55 1.81
C ASN A 74 -13.10 -7.14 2.36
N PHE A 75 -12.49 -8.06 3.10
CA PHE A 75 -11.10 -7.98 3.53
C PHE A 75 -10.46 -9.36 3.36
N PHE A 76 -9.40 -9.45 2.57
CA PHE A 76 -8.76 -10.73 2.23
C PHE A 76 -7.27 -10.55 1.92
N ILE A 77 -6.53 -11.66 1.96
CA ILE A 77 -5.12 -11.68 1.55
C ILE A 77 -5.05 -11.63 0.03
N SER A 78 -4.19 -10.77 -0.49
CA SER A 78 -3.96 -10.68 -1.94
C SER A 78 -3.45 -12.02 -2.48
N PRO A 79 -4.08 -12.59 -3.53
CA PRO A 79 -3.60 -13.80 -4.17
C PRO A 79 -2.31 -13.58 -4.99
N PHE A 80 -1.93 -12.32 -5.21
CA PHE A 80 -0.77 -11.94 -6.01
C PHE A 80 0.43 -11.47 -5.17
N TYR A 81 0.28 -11.40 -3.84
CA TYR A 81 1.33 -10.90 -2.97
C TYR A 81 2.57 -11.80 -2.99
N ASN A 82 3.73 -11.21 -3.28
CA ASN A 82 4.96 -11.96 -3.57
C ASN A 82 5.99 -12.01 -2.41
N GLY A 83 5.74 -11.34 -1.28
CA GLY A 83 6.53 -11.48 -0.06
C GLY A 83 7.81 -10.65 -0.03
#